data_AF-A0A962BNE9-F1
#
_entry.id   AF-A0A962BNE9-F1
#
_cell.length_a   1.000
_cell.length_b   1.000
_cell.length_c   1.000
_cell.angle_alpha   90.00
_cell.angle_beta   90.00
_cell.angle_gamma   90.00
#
_symmetry.space_group_name_H-M   'P 1'
#
loop_
_entity.id
_entity.type
_entity.pdbx_description
1 polymer ?
#
loop_
_entity_poly.entity_id
_entity_poly.type
_entity_poly.pdbx_seq_one_letter_code
_entity_poly.pdbx_strand_id
1 'polypeptide(L)'
;MRSLVLLKVALLIGVIASAIAVVVVRQEHRQQFVELTNLESERDALRIDYGRLQLEQATWAGSARIEQIARERLGLRDPRPEDIVVLTPDTLSGAVSTRAGEAR
;
A
#
# COMPACT_ATOMS: atom_id res chain seq x y z
N MET A 1 -2.64 -70.14 -6.05
CA MET A 1 -1.77 -69.57 -7.13
C MET A 1 -2.51 -68.58 -8.03
N ARG A 2 -3.66 -68.91 -8.63
CA ARG A 2 -4.42 -68.00 -9.53
C ARG A 2 -4.80 -66.64 -8.90
N SER A 3 -5.23 -66.62 -7.63
CA SER A 3 -5.58 -65.39 -6.90
C SER A 3 -4.41 -64.43 -6.69
N LEU A 4 -3.21 -64.95 -6.46
CA LEU A 4 -2.00 -64.14 -6.30
C LEU A 4 -1.59 -63.45 -7.61
N VAL A 5 -1.82 -64.11 -8.75
CA VAL A 5 -1.53 -63.53 -10.07
C VAL A 5 -2.50 -62.37 -10.35
N LEU A 6 -3.79 -62.55 -10.07
CA LEU A 6 -4.79 -61.48 -10.22
C LEU A 6 -4.48 -60.26 -9.36
N LEU A 7 -4.08 -60.47 -8.09
CA LEU A 7 -3.69 -59.38 -7.19
C LEU A 7 -2.49 -58.60 -7.72
N LYS A 8 -1.45 -59.28 -8.21
CA LYS A 8 -0.25 -58.64 -8.78
C LYS A 8 -0.59 -57.82 -10.02
N VAL A 9 -1.45 -58.34 -10.90
CA VAL A 9 -1.90 -57.63 -12.10
C VAL A 9 -2.72 -56.39 -11.72
N ALA A 10 -3.64 -56.51 -10.77
CA ALA A 10 -4.41 -55.37 -10.27
C ALA A 10 -3.51 -54.29 -9.67
N LEU A 11 -2.50 -54.67 -8.89
CA LEU A 11 -1.53 -53.73 -8.33
C LEU A 11 -0.71 -53.04 -9.43
N LEU A 12 -0.26 -53.77 -10.45
CA LEU A 12 0.47 -53.20 -11.58
C LEU A 12 -0.37 -52.17 -12.33
N ILE A 13 -1.65 -52.48 -12.57
CA ILE A 13 -2.60 -51.54 -13.19
C ILE A 13 -2.77 -50.30 -12.31
N GLY A 14 -2.93 -50.48 -10.99
CA GLY A 14 -3.05 -49.36 -10.05
C GLY A 14 -1.83 -48.44 -10.07
N VAL A 15 -0.61 -48.99 -10.13
CA VAL A 15 0.62 -48.21 -10.23
C VAL A 15 0.69 -47.43 -11.54
N ILE A 16 0.34 -48.06 -12.67
CA ILE A 16 0.34 -47.39 -13.98
C ILE A 16 -0.71 -46.26 -14.01
N ALA A 17 -1.91 -46.52 -13.49
CA ALA A 17 -2.96 -45.51 -13.40
C ALA A 17 -2.53 -44.32 -12.53
N SER A 18 -1.89 -44.57 -11.39
CA SER A 18 -1.33 -43.53 -10.53
C SER A 18 -0.25 -42.71 -11.25
N ALA A 19 0.67 -43.37 -11.96
CA ALA A 19 1.72 -42.69 -12.71
C ALA A 19 1.13 -41.74 -13.79
N ILE A 20 0.12 -42.20 -14.54
CA ILE A 20 -0.57 -41.38 -15.54
C ILE A 20 -1.30 -40.21 -14.87
N ALA A 21 -2.03 -40.46 -13.78
CA ALA A 21 -2.77 -39.44 -13.05
C ALA A 21 -1.85 -38.31 -12.56
N VAL A 22 -0.68 -38.65 -11.99
CA VAL A 22 0.31 -37.67 -11.55
C VAL A 22 0.80 -36.78 -12.70
N VAL A 23 1.05 -37.37 -13.88
CA VAL A 23 1.50 -36.60 -15.05
C VAL A 23 0.42 -35.63 -15.53
N VAL A 24 -0.84 -36.07 -15.58
CA VAL A 24 -1.98 -35.23 -15.97
C VAL A 24 -2.14 -34.07 -14.99
N VAL A 25 -2.21 -34.36 -13.69
CA VAL A 25 -2.35 -33.36 -12.63
C VAL A 25 -1.19 -32.35 -12.69
N ARG A 26 0.04 -32.81 -12.89
CA ARG A 26 1.20 -31.92 -13.03
C ARG A 26 1.12 -31.02 -14.26
N GLN A 27 0.60 -31.52 -15.38
CA GLN A 27 0.42 -30.75 -16.59
C GLN A 27 -0.65 -29.66 -16.41
N GLU A 28 -1.78 -30.01 -15.81
CA GLU A 28 -2.87 -29.07 -15.49
C GLU A 28 -2.39 -27.98 -14.51
N HIS A 29 -1.69 -28.38 -13.44
CA HIS A 29 -1.09 -27.42 -12.51
C HIS A 29 -0.14 -26.44 -13.21
N ARG A 30 0.67 -26.91 -14.16
CA ARG A 30 1.59 -26.02 -14.88
C ARG A 30 0.82 -24.95 -15.67
N GLN A 31 -0.27 -25.33 -16.32
CA GLN A 31 -1.07 -24.38 -17.12
C GLN A 31 -1.74 -23.34 -16.22
N GLN A 32 -2.41 -23.78 -15.16
CA GLN A 32 -3.08 -22.89 -14.21
C GLN A 32 -2.09 -21.95 -13.50
N PHE A 33 -0.91 -22.47 -13.15
CA PHE A 33 0.14 -21.67 -12.50
C PHE A 33 0.67 -20.57 -13.41
N VAL A 34 0.86 -20.85 -14.71
CA VAL A 34 1.29 -19.85 -15.68
C VAL A 34 0.26 -18.74 -15.82
N GLU A 35 -1.03 -19.08 -15.91
CA GLU A 35 -2.11 -18.10 -15.99
C GLU A 35 -2.16 -17.20 -14.75
N LEU A 36 -2.07 -17.81 -13.56
CA LEU A 36 -2.00 -17.07 -12.29
C LEU A 36 -0.80 -16.11 -12.27
N THR A 37 0.38 -16.59 -12.63
CA THR A 37 1.61 -15.79 -12.64
C THR A 37 1.51 -14.59 -13.59
N ASN A 38 0.86 -14.78 -14.74
CA ASN A 38 0.64 -13.70 -15.71
C ASN A 38 -0.29 -12.61 -15.12
N LEU A 39 -1.41 -13.01 -14.52
CA LEU A 39 -2.35 -12.07 -13.90
C LEU A 39 -1.72 -11.32 -12.72
N GLU A 40 -0.91 -12.00 -11.91
CA GLU A 40 -0.16 -11.35 -10.83
C GLU A 40 0.84 -10.33 -11.37
N SER A 41 1.54 -10.67 -12.45
CA SER A 41 2.50 -9.75 -13.10
C SER A 41 1.81 -8.50 -13.65
N GLU A 42 0.63 -8.66 -14.28
CA GLU A 42 -0.17 -7.54 -14.76
C GLU A 42 -0.66 -6.65 -13.61
N ARG A 43 -1.19 -7.25 -12.55
CA ARG A 43 -1.61 -6.53 -11.34
C ARG A 43 -0.46 -5.73 -10.75
N ASP A 44 0.73 -6.32 -10.66
CA ASP A 44 1.90 -5.68 -10.07
C ASP A 44 2.40 -4.51 -10.92
N ALA A 45 2.35 -4.64 -12.26
CA ALA A 45 2.63 -3.54 -13.19
C ALA A 45 1.66 -2.36 -12.97
N LEU A 46 0.34 -2.63 -12.92
CA LEU A 46 -0.66 -1.60 -12.66
C LEU A 46 -0.45 -0.93 -11.29
N ARG A 47 -0.04 -1.68 -10.28
CA ARG A 47 0.22 -1.15 -8.94
C ARG A 47 1.43 -0.21 -8.92
N ILE A 48 2.47 -0.53 -9.69
CA ILE A 48 3.63 0.36 -9.86
C ILE A 48 3.19 1.67 -10.52
N ASP A 49 2.44 1.59 -11.63
CA ASP A 49 1.95 2.76 -12.34
C ASP A 49 1.06 3.63 -11.46
N TYR A 50 0.17 3.01 -10.70
CA TYR A 50 -0.68 3.71 -9.74
C TYR A 50 0.13 4.39 -8.63
N GLY A 51 1.17 3.72 -8.11
CA GLY A 51 2.10 4.30 -7.14
C GLY A 51 2.84 5.52 -7.72
N ARG A 52 3.28 5.44 -8.98
CA ARG A 52 3.89 6.56 -9.68
C ARG A 52 2.91 7.74 -9.83
N LEU A 53 1.69 7.47 -10.26
CA LEU A 53 0.63 8.50 -10.38
C LEU A 53 0.31 9.15 -9.03
N GLN A 54 0.33 8.39 -7.93
CA GLN A 54 0.15 8.96 -6.59
C GLN A 54 1.29 9.87 -6.18
N LEU A 55 2.55 9.52 -6.49
CA LEU A 55 3.71 10.38 -6.23
C LEU A 55 3.65 11.66 -7.08
N GLU A 56 3.23 11.53 -8.34
CA GLU A 56 2.93 12.68 -9.20
C GLU A 56 1.83 13.54 -8.58
N GLN A 57 0.73 12.98 -8.09
CA GLN A 57 -0.33 13.76 -7.43
C GLN A 57 0.10 14.40 -6.10
N ALA A 58 0.84 13.68 -5.25
CA ALA A 58 1.32 14.19 -3.97
C ALA A 58 2.21 15.44 -4.14
N THR A 59 2.93 15.52 -5.26
CA THR A 59 3.75 16.68 -5.62
C THR A 59 2.88 17.93 -5.93
N TRP A 60 1.62 17.77 -6.37
CA TRP A 60 0.75 18.87 -6.81
C TRP A 60 -0.43 19.16 -5.87
N ALA A 61 -0.86 18.18 -5.05
CA ALA A 61 -2.18 18.21 -4.41
C ALA A 61 -2.27 18.99 -3.09
N GLY A 62 -1.16 19.17 -2.35
CA GLY A 62 -1.18 19.78 -1.01
C GLY A 62 -0.54 21.17 -0.98
N SER A 63 0.79 21.22 -0.96
CA SER A 63 1.53 22.47 -0.74
C SER A 63 1.46 23.41 -1.94
N ALA A 64 1.77 22.96 -3.15
CA ALA A 64 1.91 23.85 -4.30
C ALA A 64 0.65 24.68 -4.59
N ARG A 65 -0.53 24.04 -4.58
CA ARG A 65 -1.80 24.72 -4.83
C ARG A 65 -2.24 25.63 -3.68
N ILE A 66 -2.04 25.21 -2.43
CA ILE A 66 -2.37 26.03 -1.26
C ILE A 66 -1.45 27.26 -1.19
N GLU A 67 -0.16 27.08 -1.45
CA GLU A 67 0.85 28.13 -1.43
C GLU A 67 0.65 29.13 -2.57
N GLN A 68 0.25 28.66 -3.76
CA GLN A 68 -0.15 29.54 -4.86
C GLN A 68 -1.38 30.37 -4.50
N ILE A 69 -2.44 29.77 -3.96
CA ILE A 69 -3.64 30.49 -3.52
C ILE A 69 -3.31 31.47 -2.39
N ALA A 70 -2.45 31.08 -1.45
CA ALA A 70 -2.00 31.93 -0.35
C ALA A 70 -1.25 33.17 -0.85
N ARG A 71 -0.33 33.02 -1.81
CA ARG A 71 0.37 34.17 -2.43
C ARG A 71 -0.56 35.02 -3.28
N GLU A 72 -1.30 34.42 -4.20
CA GLU A 72 -2.05 35.15 -5.23
C GLU A 72 -3.36 35.75 -4.73
N ARG A 73 -4.11 35.05 -3.87
CA ARG A 73 -5.42 35.51 -3.38
C ARG A 73 -5.38 36.15 -2.01
N LEU A 74 -4.48 35.70 -1.13
CA LEU A 74 -4.37 36.20 0.23
C LEU A 74 -3.17 37.16 0.42
N GLY A 75 -2.31 37.32 -0.60
CA GLY A 75 -1.14 38.18 -0.51
C GLY A 75 -0.11 37.74 0.52
N LEU A 76 -0.16 36.47 0.95
CA LEU A 76 0.76 35.92 1.95
C LEU A 76 2.18 35.91 1.37
N ARG A 77 3.11 36.45 2.14
CA ARG A 77 4.55 36.46 1.88
C ARG A 77 5.26 35.76 3.03
N ASP A 78 6.47 35.26 2.79
CA ASP A 78 7.29 34.76 3.89
C ASP A 78 7.49 35.85 4.95
N PRO A 79 7.30 35.53 6.25
CA PRO A 79 7.56 36.45 7.33
C PRO A 79 9.05 36.75 7.38
N ARG A 80 9.40 38.03 7.50
CA ARG A 80 10.79 38.42 7.69
C ARG A 80 11.20 38.13 9.14
N PRO A 81 12.50 38.01 9.46
CA PRO A 81 12.96 37.78 10.83
C PRO A 81 12.38 38.79 11.84
N GLU A 82 12.20 40.05 11.41
CA GLU A 82 11.55 41.10 12.21
C GLU A 82 10.04 40.91 12.46
N ASP A 83 9.36 40.08 11.66
CA ASP A 83 7.92 39.79 11.79
C ASP A 83 7.66 38.60 12.75
N ILE A 84 8.71 37.96 13.29
CA ILE A 84 8.61 36.74 14.12
C ILE A 84 8.77 37.08 15.60
N VAL A 85 7.71 36.87 16.40
CA VAL A 85 7.74 37.01 17.86
C VAL A 85 7.72 35.62 18.51
N VAL A 86 8.79 35.29 19.23
CA VAL A 86 8.88 34.05 20.01
C VAL A 86 8.23 34.28 21.37
N LEU A 87 7.09 33.64 21.61
CA LEU A 87 6.43 33.68 22.91
C LEU A 87 6.98 32.56 23.80
N THR A 88 7.69 32.95 24.85
CA THR A 88 8.16 32.04 25.89
C THR A 88 7.07 31.93 26.99
N PRO A 89 6.81 30.74 27.57
CA PRO A 89 5.63 30.50 28.43
C PRO A 89 5.52 31.38 29.69
N ASP A 90 6.64 31.92 30.16
CA ASP A 90 6.73 32.85 31.30
C ASP A 90 6.02 34.19 31.02
N THR A 91 5.95 34.63 29.77
CA THR A 91 5.27 35.88 29.36
C THR A 91 3.74 35.81 29.42
N LEU A 92 3.14 34.62 29.36
CA LEU A 92 1.69 34.41 29.44
C LEU A 92 1.17 34.31 30.87
N SER A 93 2.06 34.11 31.85
CA SER A 93 1.72 33.97 33.28
C SER A 93 1.36 35.31 33.94
N GLY A 94 2.01 36.41 33.53
CA GLY A 94 1.77 37.75 34.09
C GLY A 94 0.49 38.44 33.61
N ALA A 95 0.05 38.17 32.38
CA ALA A 95 -1.07 38.88 31.75
C ALA A 95 -2.46 38.38 32.20
N VAL A 96 -2.57 37.14 32.70
CA VAL A 96 -3.85 36.53 33.11
C VAL A 96 -4.22 36.87 34.56
N SER A 97 -3.24 37.16 35.44
CA SER A 97 -3.50 37.46 36.86
C SER A 97 -4.08 38.87 37.09
N THR A 98 -3.78 39.84 36.22
CA THR A 98 -4.25 41.23 36.37
C THR A 98 -5.76 41.41 36.08
N ARG A 99 -6.37 40.58 35.22
CA ARG A 99 -7.80 40.74 34.87
C ARG A 99 -8.79 40.03 35.81
N ALA A 100 -8.31 39.21 36.75
CA ALA A 100 -9.18 38.47 37.66
C ALA A 100 -9.55 39.22 38.96
N GLY A 101 -8.92 40.38 39.23
CA GLY A 101 -9.12 41.14 40.46
C GLY A 101 -10.10 42.32 40.39
N GLU A 102 -10.56 42.71 39.20
CA GLU A 102 -11.28 43.98 38.98
C GLU A 102 -12.81 43.86 38.95
N ALA A 103 -13.37 42.71 39.35
CA ALA A 103 -14.82 42.47 39.39
C ALA A 103 -15.32 42.21 40.83
N ARG A 104 -15.01 43.12 41.77
CA ARG A 104 -15.73 43.24 43.06
C ARG A 104 -15.83 44.69 43.51
#